data_AF-A0A9P4LTX5-F1
#
_entry.id   AF-A0A9P4LTX5-F1
#
_cell.length_a   1.000
_cell.length_b   1.000
_cell.length_c   1.000
_cell.angle_alpha   90.00
_cell.angle_beta   90.00
_cell.angle_gamma   90.00
#
_symmetry.space_group_name_H-M   'P 1'
#
loop_
_entity.id
_entity.type
_entity.pdbx_description
1 polymer ?
#
loop_
_entity_poly.entity_id
_entity_poly.type
_entity_poly.pdbx_seq_one_letter_code
_entity_poly.pdbx_strand_id
1 'polypeptide(L)'
;MAATKPSDDAIRQRIIKHMNADHQDSVRRYLEAYSNKSIFQTRNARMIDISLDQMEFDCNGQQHTVTFDPPMKSLSEARERVVQLDKEALKKLGRSDITIDRYIPPATKLGHLFNFSQCLFSYLFLPSASNWQPGSLLYDNLLYHVPNFAAFVAQIGWWVVVAFMIPIHFIEAGIIGRRLRKQHGLTPLDGVWWAWTASCFVEGFTAMWRLDSLVEEKRKEKDVKRH
;
A
#
# COMPACT_ATOMS: atom_id res chain seq x y z
N MET A 1 -1.16 -50.77 -0.06
CA MET A 1 -2.07 -50.07 0.85
C MET A 1 -2.73 -48.95 0.07
N ALA A 2 -4.06 -48.98 -0.12
CA ALA A 2 -4.78 -47.93 -0.84
C ALA A 2 -5.01 -46.75 0.10
N ALA A 3 -4.57 -45.55 -0.28
CA ALA A 3 -4.84 -44.34 0.49
C ALA A 3 -6.36 -44.09 0.50
N THR A 4 -6.97 -44.10 1.69
CA THR A 4 -8.36 -43.70 1.90
C THR A 4 -8.51 -42.23 1.49
N LYS A 5 -9.49 -41.94 0.62
CA LYS A 5 -9.82 -40.56 0.26
C LYS A 5 -10.17 -39.78 1.55
N PRO A 6 -9.69 -38.54 1.73
CA PRO A 6 -10.07 -37.72 2.87
C PRO A 6 -11.60 -37.54 2.89
N SER A 7 -12.20 -37.54 4.09
CA SER A 7 -13.61 -37.15 4.23
C SER A 7 -13.82 -35.69 3.84
N ASP A 8 -15.03 -35.34 3.41
CA ASP A 8 -15.37 -33.96 3.04
C ASP A 8 -15.11 -32.96 4.18
N ASP A 9 -15.28 -33.39 5.43
CA ASP A 9 -14.94 -32.60 6.62
C ASP A 9 -13.44 -32.29 6.71
N ALA A 10 -12.59 -33.27 6.41
CA ALA A 10 -11.14 -33.07 6.40
C ALA A 10 -10.70 -32.10 5.29
N ILE A 11 -11.36 -32.18 4.12
CA ILE A 11 -11.12 -31.24 3.00
C ILE A 11 -11.55 -29.83 3.40
N ARG A 12 -12.77 -29.68 3.94
CA ARG A 12 -13.33 -28.42 4.42
C ARG A 12 -12.42 -27.74 5.44
N GLN A 13 -12.00 -28.47 6.48
CA GLN A 13 -11.10 -27.94 7.51
C GLN A 13 -9.75 -27.51 6.94
N ARG A 14 -9.21 -28.25 5.97
CA ARG A 14 -7.96 -27.87 5.28
C ARG A 14 -8.13 -26.58 4.48
N ILE A 15 -9.24 -26.40 3.77
CA ILE A 15 -9.55 -25.18 3.03
C ILE A 15 -9.64 -23.98 3.99
N ILE A 16 -10.43 -24.09 5.06
CA ILE A 16 -10.61 -23.02 6.04
C ILE A 16 -9.27 -22.61 6.66
N LYS A 17 -8.47 -23.60 7.09
CA LYS A 17 -7.14 -23.35 7.66
C LYS A 17 -6.23 -22.63 6.67
N HIS A 18 -6.19 -23.09 5.41
CA HIS A 18 -5.36 -22.47 4.37
C HIS A 18 -5.82 -21.05 4.04
N MET A 19 -7.13 -20.81 3.92
CA MET A 19 -7.68 -19.49 3.62
C MET A 19 -7.35 -18.48 4.72
N ASN A 20 -7.50 -18.86 5.98
CA ASN A 20 -7.20 -17.98 7.12
C ASN A 20 -5.70 -17.76 7.35
N ALA A 21 -4.86 -18.71 6.96
CA ALA A 21 -3.40 -18.60 7.12
C ALA A 21 -2.76 -17.79 5.99
N ASP A 22 -3.12 -18.09 4.75
CA ASP A 22 -2.37 -17.65 3.57
C ASP A 22 -3.14 -16.63 2.70
N HIS A 23 -4.47 -16.54 2.86
CA HIS A 23 -5.34 -15.72 1.99
C HIS A 23 -6.22 -14.74 2.79
N GLN A 24 -5.68 -14.23 3.90
CA GLN A 24 -6.39 -13.29 4.76
C GLN A 24 -6.87 -12.03 4.00
N ASP A 25 -6.09 -11.55 3.03
CA ASP A 25 -6.48 -10.41 2.19
C ASP A 25 -7.73 -10.70 1.34
N SER A 26 -7.86 -11.93 0.82
CA SER A 26 -9.05 -12.35 0.07
C SER A 26 -10.26 -12.49 1.00
N VAL A 27 -10.09 -13.08 2.19
CA VAL A 27 -11.15 -13.17 3.21
C VAL A 27 -11.72 -11.78 3.52
N ARG A 28 -10.84 -10.80 3.78
CA ARG A 28 -11.23 -9.41 4.02
C ARG A 28 -12.00 -8.84 2.83
N ARG A 29 -11.48 -9.07 1.62
CA ARG A 29 -12.02 -8.55 0.37
C ARG A 29 -13.43 -9.08 0.07
N TYR A 30 -13.71 -10.35 0.38
CA TYR A 30 -15.05 -10.91 0.21
C TYR A 30 -16.09 -10.17 1.05
N LEU A 31 -15.79 -9.93 2.32
CA LEU A 31 -16.70 -9.19 3.20
C LEU A 31 -16.88 -7.72 2.79
N GLU A 32 -15.83 -7.09 2.28
CA GLU A 32 -15.93 -5.74 1.74
C GLU A 32 -16.82 -5.70 0.49
N ALA A 33 -16.64 -6.67 -0.42
CA ALA A 33 -17.33 -6.71 -1.70
C ALA A 33 -18.79 -7.18 -1.59
N TYR A 34 -19.08 -8.15 -0.72
CA TYR A 34 -20.38 -8.84 -0.68
C TYR A 34 -21.18 -8.57 0.59
N SER A 35 -20.54 -8.10 1.67
CA SER A 35 -21.21 -7.82 2.95
C SER A 35 -21.17 -6.34 3.35
N ASN A 36 -20.74 -5.45 2.44
CA ASN A 36 -20.63 -4.00 2.63
C ASN A 36 -19.85 -3.59 3.89
N LYS A 37 -18.91 -4.43 4.35
CA LYS A 37 -18.05 -4.10 5.49
C LYS A 37 -16.94 -3.16 5.04
N SER A 38 -16.53 -2.26 5.93
CA SER A 38 -15.36 -1.42 5.66
C SER A 38 -14.05 -2.20 5.86
N ILE A 39 -12.98 -1.76 5.20
CA ILE A 39 -11.62 -2.33 5.33
C ILE A 39 -11.10 -2.39 6.78
N PHE A 40 -11.61 -1.52 7.65
CA PHE A 40 -11.29 -1.48 9.07
C PHE A 40 -12.03 -2.57 9.85
N GLN A 41 -13.31 -2.80 9.52
CA GLN A 41 -14.12 -3.82 10.18
C GLN A 41 -13.65 -5.23 9.85
N THR A 42 -13.15 -5.45 8.63
CA THR A 42 -12.75 -6.79 8.17
C THR A 42 -11.39 -7.25 8.68
N ARG A 43 -10.61 -6.41 9.38
CA ARG A 43 -9.21 -6.73 9.75
C ARG A 43 -9.04 -8.08 10.44
N ASN A 44 -9.97 -8.41 11.34
CA ASN A 44 -9.95 -9.64 12.12
C ASN A 44 -10.90 -10.72 11.56
N ALA A 45 -11.42 -10.54 10.34
CA ALA A 45 -12.36 -11.47 9.74
C ALA A 45 -11.71 -12.85 9.54
N ARG A 46 -12.50 -13.91 9.68
CA ARG A 46 -12.04 -15.28 9.47
C ARG A 46 -13.11 -16.05 8.72
N MET A 47 -12.69 -16.89 7.78
CA MET A 47 -13.55 -17.94 7.27
C MET A 47 -13.80 -18.96 8.37
N ILE A 48 -15.06 -19.32 8.60
CA ILE A 48 -15.47 -20.30 9.61
C ILE A 48 -16.06 -21.56 8.99
N ASP A 49 -16.65 -21.45 7.79
CA ASP A 49 -17.19 -22.61 7.08
C ASP A 49 -17.19 -22.43 5.56
N ILE A 50 -17.29 -23.55 4.83
CA ILE A 50 -17.47 -23.61 3.38
C ILE A 50 -18.31 -24.83 2.97
N SER A 51 -19.41 -24.58 2.26
CA SER A 51 -20.26 -25.58 1.62
C SER A 51 -20.14 -25.53 0.09
N LEU A 52 -20.98 -26.27 -0.62
CA LEU A 52 -21.01 -26.27 -2.08
C LEU A 52 -21.57 -24.96 -2.66
N ASP A 53 -22.44 -24.29 -1.92
CA ASP A 53 -23.19 -23.12 -2.35
C ASP A 53 -22.75 -21.82 -1.67
N GLN A 54 -22.02 -21.88 -0.55
CA GLN A 54 -21.62 -20.68 0.19
C GLN A 54 -20.34 -20.85 1.01
N MET A 55 -19.78 -19.69 1.41
CA MET A 55 -18.76 -19.57 2.45
C MET A 55 -19.32 -18.74 3.60
N GLU A 56 -18.93 -19.11 4.81
CA GLU A 56 -19.30 -18.42 6.03
C GLU A 56 -18.07 -17.80 6.69
N PHE A 57 -18.26 -16.60 7.21
CA PHE A 57 -17.22 -15.80 7.82
C PHE A 57 -17.66 -15.26 9.17
N ASP A 58 -16.76 -15.24 10.14
CA ASP A 58 -16.91 -14.41 11.33
C ASP A 58 -16.22 -13.05 11.09
N CYS A 59 -16.89 -11.98 11.47
CA CYS A 59 -16.33 -10.63 11.46
C CYS A 59 -16.77 -9.88 12.72
N ASN A 60 -15.90 -9.85 13.73
CA ASN A 60 -16.16 -9.23 15.04
C ASN A 60 -17.39 -9.84 15.75
N GLY A 61 -17.52 -11.18 15.73
CA GLY A 61 -18.63 -11.90 16.36
C GLY A 61 -19.94 -11.89 15.56
N GLN A 62 -19.93 -11.33 14.34
CA GLN A 62 -21.06 -11.39 13.41
C GLN A 62 -20.76 -12.38 12.30
N GLN A 63 -21.70 -13.29 12.04
CA GLN A 63 -21.62 -14.22 10.93
C GLN A 63 -22.08 -13.56 9.63
N HIS A 64 -21.33 -13.83 8.56
CA HIS A 64 -21.58 -13.33 7.22
C HIS A 64 -21.45 -14.47 6.21
N THR A 65 -22.34 -14.47 5.22
CA THR A 65 -22.39 -15.49 4.18
C THR A 65 -22.11 -14.88 2.82
N VAL A 66 -21.28 -15.55 2.02
CA VAL A 66 -21.03 -15.20 0.61
C VAL A 66 -21.34 -16.44 -0.22
N THR A 67 -22.32 -16.31 -1.12
CA THR A 67 -22.78 -17.41 -1.96
C THR A 67 -21.90 -17.57 -3.21
N PHE A 68 -21.78 -18.81 -3.67
CA PHE A 68 -21.19 -19.16 -4.95
C PHE A 68 -22.26 -19.15 -6.04
N ASP A 69 -22.00 -18.42 -7.12
CA ASP A 69 -22.85 -18.43 -8.32
C ASP A 69 -22.01 -18.74 -9.58
N PRO A 70 -22.15 -19.91 -10.22
CA PRO A 70 -23.02 -21.02 -9.80
C PRO A 70 -22.55 -21.72 -8.52
N PRO A 71 -23.33 -22.64 -7.92
CA PRO A 71 -22.83 -23.53 -6.88
C PRO A 71 -21.73 -24.48 -7.40
N MET A 72 -20.89 -24.99 -6.50
CA MET A 72 -19.90 -26.04 -6.80
C MET A 72 -20.55 -27.41 -6.84
N LYS A 73 -20.00 -28.33 -7.63
CA LYS A 73 -20.44 -29.74 -7.67
C LYS A 73 -19.76 -30.59 -6.61
N SER A 74 -18.56 -30.19 -6.20
CA SER A 74 -17.79 -30.85 -5.14
C SER A 74 -16.78 -29.90 -4.52
N LEU A 75 -16.30 -30.18 -3.31
CA LEU A 75 -15.26 -29.39 -2.64
C LEU A 75 -13.91 -29.40 -3.38
N SER A 76 -13.71 -30.29 -4.36
CA SER A 76 -12.52 -30.26 -5.21
C SER A 76 -12.46 -29.01 -6.10
N GLU A 77 -13.61 -28.39 -6.39
CA GLU A 77 -13.73 -27.16 -7.18
C GLU A 77 -13.46 -25.88 -6.35
N ALA A 78 -13.35 -26.00 -5.02
CA ALA A 78 -13.26 -24.86 -4.10
C ALA A 78 -12.11 -23.92 -4.45
N ARG A 79 -10.94 -24.45 -4.81
CA ARG A 79 -9.78 -23.62 -5.19
C ARG A 79 -10.10 -22.73 -6.38
N GLU A 80 -10.64 -23.29 -7.45
CA GLU A 80 -10.95 -22.54 -8.67
C GLU A 80 -12.05 -21.52 -8.39
N ARG A 81 -13.08 -21.93 -7.66
CA ARG A 81 -14.21 -21.07 -7.31
C ARG A 81 -13.80 -19.87 -6.45
N VAL A 82 -12.95 -20.07 -5.45
CA VAL A 82 -12.45 -19.00 -4.56
C VAL A 82 -11.53 -18.04 -5.31
N VAL A 83 -10.69 -18.54 -6.23
CA VAL A 83 -9.85 -17.70 -7.10
C VAL A 83 -10.70 -16.83 -8.02
N GLN A 84 -11.75 -17.39 -8.62
CA GLN A 84 -12.68 -16.64 -9.46
C GLN A 84 -13.42 -15.56 -8.66
N LEU A 85 -13.93 -15.92 -7.48
CA LEU A 85 -14.58 -14.99 -6.57
C LEU A 85 -13.65 -13.85 -6.14
N ASP A 86 -12.35 -14.12 -5.94
CA ASP A 86 -11.37 -13.08 -5.60
C ASP A 86 -11.18 -12.06 -6.72
N LYS A 87 -11.13 -12.53 -7.98
CA LYS A 87 -11.08 -11.64 -9.16
C LYS A 87 -12.33 -10.78 -9.26
N GLU A 88 -13.50 -11.34 -8.99
CA GLU A 88 -14.77 -10.61 -9.00
C GLU A 88 -14.85 -9.59 -7.88
N ALA A 89 -14.42 -9.96 -6.67
CA ALA A 89 -14.36 -9.06 -5.52
C ALA A 89 -13.41 -7.87 -5.79
N LEU A 90 -12.24 -8.13 -6.38
CA LEU A 90 -11.31 -7.09 -6.82
C LEU A 90 -11.97 -6.13 -7.81
N LYS A 91 -12.64 -6.67 -8.84
CA LYS A 91 -13.34 -5.88 -9.86
C LYS A 91 -14.45 -5.04 -9.22
N LYS A 92 -15.25 -5.62 -8.33
CA LYS A 92 -16.35 -4.93 -7.63
C LYS A 92 -15.84 -3.79 -6.75
N LEU A 93 -14.67 -3.95 -6.14
CA LEU A 93 -14.04 -2.92 -5.30
C LEU A 93 -13.17 -1.91 -6.07
N GLY A 94 -12.92 -2.13 -7.37
CA GLY A 94 -11.99 -1.32 -8.17
C GLY A 94 -10.54 -1.42 -7.69
N ARG A 95 -10.15 -2.59 -7.16
CA ARG A 95 -8.80 -2.85 -6.60
C ARG A 95 -7.92 -3.56 -7.61
N SER A 96 -6.61 -3.31 -7.49
CA SER A 96 -5.61 -4.09 -8.22
C SER A 96 -5.39 -5.44 -7.53
N ASP A 97 -5.00 -6.43 -8.31
CA ASP A 97 -4.63 -7.77 -7.86
C ASP A 97 -3.16 -7.86 -7.42
N ILE A 98 -2.53 -6.70 -7.16
CA ILE A 98 -1.14 -6.52 -6.76
C ILE A 98 -1.08 -6.11 -5.29
N THR A 99 -0.49 -6.97 -4.47
CA THR A 99 -0.28 -6.73 -3.03
C THR A 99 0.95 -5.87 -2.81
N ILE A 100 0.83 -4.77 -2.06
CA ILE A 100 1.97 -3.95 -1.62
C ILE A 100 2.23 -4.25 -0.15
N ASP A 101 3.28 -5.02 0.12
CA ASP A 101 3.66 -5.56 1.44
C ASP A 101 4.95 -4.96 2.01
N ARG A 102 5.68 -4.20 1.20
CA ARG A 102 6.96 -3.62 1.57
C ARG A 102 7.09 -2.19 1.07
N TYR A 103 8.02 -1.49 1.72
CA TYR A 103 8.45 -0.16 1.36
C TYR A 103 9.85 -0.22 0.72
N ILE A 104 10.08 0.59 -0.31
CA ILE A 104 11.38 0.72 -0.97
C ILE A 104 12.01 2.07 -0.56
N PRO A 105 13.06 2.07 0.28
CA PRO A 105 13.72 3.30 0.72
C PRO A 105 14.35 4.10 -0.44
N PRO A 106 14.45 5.43 -0.34
CA PRO A 106 15.13 6.26 -1.35
C PRO A 106 16.62 5.92 -1.49
N ALA A 107 17.24 5.39 -0.43
CA ALA A 107 18.64 4.95 -0.43
C ALA A 107 18.95 3.83 -1.45
N THR A 108 17.94 3.15 -1.99
CA THR A 108 18.13 2.06 -2.96
C THR A 108 18.72 2.48 -4.30
N LYS A 109 18.50 3.74 -4.73
CA LYS A 109 19.13 4.30 -5.94
C LYS A 109 19.67 5.69 -5.63
N LEU A 110 20.89 5.99 -6.09
CA LEU A 110 21.56 7.26 -5.84
C LEU A 110 20.70 8.48 -6.24
N GLY A 111 19.98 8.40 -7.36
CA GLY A 111 19.09 9.49 -7.79
C GLY A 111 17.93 9.74 -6.83
N HIS A 112 17.34 8.69 -6.24
CA HIS A 112 16.29 8.85 -5.24
C HIS A 112 16.84 9.37 -3.92
N LEU A 113 18.01 8.87 -3.50
CA LEU A 113 18.70 9.36 -2.30
C LEU A 113 19.02 10.85 -2.41
N PHE A 114 19.59 11.26 -3.55
CA PHE A 114 19.92 12.66 -3.81
C PHE A 114 18.68 13.55 -3.74
N ASN A 115 17.58 13.17 -4.41
CA ASN A 115 16.33 13.95 -4.37
C ASN A 115 15.76 14.03 -2.94
N PHE A 116 15.69 12.90 -2.23
CA PHE A 116 15.20 12.87 -0.85
C PHE A 116 16.04 13.79 0.05
N SER A 117 17.36 13.69 -0.02
CA SER A 117 18.28 14.54 0.75
C SER A 117 18.12 16.01 0.39
N GLN A 118 17.99 16.34 -0.89
CA GLN A 118 17.77 17.71 -1.35
C GLN A 118 16.46 18.28 -0.78
N CYS A 119 15.34 17.57 -0.91
CA CYS A 119 14.07 18.05 -0.37
C CYS A 119 14.08 18.16 1.16
N LEU A 120 14.71 17.19 1.84
CA LEU A 120 14.86 17.23 3.30
C LEU A 120 15.69 18.45 3.73
N PHE A 121 16.82 18.71 3.08
CA PHE A 121 17.63 19.90 3.38
C PHE A 121 16.92 21.19 3.01
N SER A 122 16.12 21.21 1.95
CA SER A 122 15.24 22.34 1.63
C SER A 122 14.27 22.64 2.77
N TYR A 123 13.65 21.63 3.39
CA TYR A 123 12.78 21.84 4.56
C TYR A 123 13.53 22.44 5.75
N LEU A 124 14.78 22.03 5.97
CA LEU A 124 15.55 22.43 7.15
C LEU A 124 16.21 23.80 7.00
N PHE A 125 16.79 24.08 5.84
CA PHE A 125 17.69 25.23 5.66
C PHE A 125 17.05 26.43 4.99
N LEU A 126 16.14 26.24 4.02
CA LEU A 126 15.52 27.37 3.30
C LEU A 126 14.66 28.29 4.17
N PRO A 127 13.87 27.81 5.16
CA PRO A 127 13.00 28.69 5.93
C PRO A 127 13.73 29.72 6.80
N SER A 128 14.99 29.43 7.16
CA SER A 128 15.79 30.27 8.04
C SER A 128 16.71 31.17 7.23
N ALA A 129 16.32 32.44 7.07
CA ALA A 129 17.10 33.45 6.37
C ALA A 129 18.52 33.60 6.94
N SER A 130 18.72 33.37 8.25
CA SER A 130 20.04 33.46 8.89
C SER A 130 21.04 32.45 8.33
N ASN A 131 20.61 31.30 7.80
CA ASN A 131 21.52 30.33 7.16
C ASN A 131 22.15 30.85 5.85
N TRP A 132 21.58 31.92 5.28
CA TRP A 132 21.93 32.44 3.96
C TRP A 132 22.50 33.86 4.04
N GLN A 133 22.88 34.32 5.23
CA GLN A 133 23.40 35.65 5.49
C GLN A 133 24.79 35.58 6.15
N PRO A 134 25.61 36.65 6.05
CA PRO A 134 26.91 36.72 6.71
C PRO A 134 26.85 36.40 8.21
N GLY A 135 27.86 35.71 8.73
CA GLY A 135 27.92 35.26 10.12
C GLY A 135 27.33 33.86 10.35
N SER A 136 26.83 33.22 9.30
CA SER A 136 26.45 31.81 9.33
C SER A 136 27.55 30.92 8.74
N LEU A 137 27.68 29.70 9.28
CA LEU A 137 28.67 28.75 8.78
C LEU A 137 28.50 28.45 7.28
N LEU A 138 27.25 28.37 6.79
CA LEU A 138 26.98 28.09 5.39
C LEU A 138 27.39 29.27 4.49
N TYR A 139 27.08 30.50 4.89
CA TYR A 139 27.46 31.68 4.12
C TYR A 139 28.97 31.90 4.10
N ASP A 140 29.59 31.89 5.28
CA ASP A 140 30.99 32.29 5.44
C ASP A 140 31.97 31.27 4.84
N ASN A 141 31.59 29.99 4.75
CA ASN A 141 32.44 28.95 4.16
C ASN A 141 32.15 28.66 2.68
N LEU A 142 30.92 28.93 2.19
CA LEU A 142 30.51 28.51 0.85
C LEU A 142 29.83 29.62 0.04
N LEU A 143 28.82 30.30 0.61
CA LEU A 143 27.98 31.21 -0.18
C LEU A 143 28.54 32.63 -0.35
N TYR A 144 29.62 32.99 0.35
CA TYR A 144 30.29 34.29 0.20
C TYR A 144 30.80 34.55 -1.24
N HIS A 145 31.04 33.49 -2.01
CA HIS A 145 31.38 33.59 -3.44
C HIS A 145 30.20 34.02 -4.33
N VAL A 146 28.96 33.87 -3.84
CA VAL A 146 27.71 34.13 -4.57
C VAL A 146 26.72 34.93 -3.72
N PRO A 147 27.10 36.12 -3.22
CA PRO A 147 26.36 36.85 -2.19
C PRO A 147 24.94 37.26 -2.63
N ASN A 148 24.77 37.60 -3.92
CA ASN A 148 23.47 37.96 -4.49
C ASN A 148 22.49 36.78 -4.50
N PHE A 149 22.98 35.57 -4.78
CA PHE A 149 22.16 34.35 -4.75
C PHE A 149 21.74 34.02 -3.32
N ALA A 150 22.66 34.09 -2.37
CA ALA A 150 22.37 33.85 -0.95
C ALA A 150 21.32 34.83 -0.41
N ALA A 151 21.46 36.13 -0.73
CA ALA A 151 20.48 37.14 -0.35
C ALA A 151 19.08 36.88 -0.96
N PHE A 152 19.03 36.47 -2.23
CA PHE A 152 17.79 36.07 -2.89
C PHE A 152 17.13 34.90 -2.18
N VAL A 153 17.88 33.82 -1.89
CA VAL A 153 17.35 32.65 -1.18
C VAL A 153 16.88 33.01 0.22
N ALA A 154 17.61 33.86 0.95
CA ALA A 154 17.20 34.34 2.27
C ALA A 154 15.84 35.05 2.25
N GLN A 155 15.53 35.76 1.16
CA GLN A 155 14.27 36.49 1.00
C GLN A 155 13.09 35.57 0.67
N ILE A 156 13.31 34.54 -0.15
CA ILE A 156 12.21 33.70 -0.67
C ILE A 156 12.05 32.35 0.04
N GLY A 157 13.08 31.87 0.75
CA GLY A 157 13.16 30.48 1.22
C GLY A 157 11.98 30.05 2.11
N TRP A 158 11.53 30.93 3.02
CA TRP A 158 10.34 30.70 3.82
C TRP A 158 9.09 30.49 2.95
N TRP A 159 8.86 31.36 1.96
CA TRP A 159 7.72 31.27 1.07
C TRP A 159 7.78 30.03 0.18
N VAL A 160 8.97 29.68 -0.32
CA VAL A 160 9.17 28.44 -1.10
C VAL A 160 8.73 27.23 -0.31
N VAL A 161 9.15 27.12 0.96
CA VAL A 161 8.80 25.95 1.78
C VAL A 161 7.33 25.97 2.20
N VAL A 162 6.85 27.09 2.75
CA VAL A 162 5.52 27.17 3.38
C VAL A 162 4.40 27.30 2.36
N ALA A 163 4.56 28.11 1.31
CA ALA A 163 3.50 28.36 0.33
C ALA A 163 3.47 27.33 -0.80
N PHE A 164 4.60 26.68 -1.10
CA PHE A 164 4.69 25.74 -2.22
C PHE A 164 5.05 24.32 -1.80
N MET A 165 6.21 24.12 -1.17
CA MET A 165 6.73 22.77 -0.91
C MET A 165 5.82 21.97 0.03
N ILE A 166 5.39 22.55 1.16
CA ILE A 166 4.46 21.90 2.10
C ILE A 166 3.13 21.56 1.40
N PRO A 167 2.41 22.51 0.77
CA PRO A 167 1.13 22.18 0.13
C PRO A 167 1.25 21.15 -0.99
N ILE A 168 2.25 21.26 -1.86
CA ILE A 168 2.45 20.34 -2.99
C ILE A 168 2.73 18.92 -2.46
N HIS A 169 3.71 18.77 -1.57
CA HIS A 169 4.05 17.46 -1.04
C HIS A 169 2.94 16.87 -0.16
N PHE A 170 2.15 17.70 0.53
CA PHE A 170 0.98 17.24 1.26
C PHE A 170 -0.08 16.67 0.32
N ILE A 171 -0.35 17.35 -0.81
CA ILE A 171 -1.26 16.86 -1.85
C ILE A 171 -0.74 15.54 -2.44
N GLU A 172 0.55 15.46 -2.77
CA GLU A 172 1.19 14.25 -3.30
C GLU A 172 1.12 13.08 -2.31
N ALA A 173 1.42 13.32 -1.03
CA ALA A 173 1.27 12.34 0.05
C ALA A 173 -0.19 11.88 0.20
N GLY A 174 -1.14 12.79 0.02
CA GLY A 174 -2.57 12.47 -0.02
C GLY A 174 -2.94 11.57 -1.21
N ILE A 175 -2.39 11.84 -2.39
CA ILE A 175 -2.60 11.05 -3.61
C ILE A 175 -2.07 9.63 -3.42
N ILE A 176 -0.81 9.47 -2.98
CA ILE A 176 -0.24 8.14 -2.76
C ILE A 176 -0.96 7.40 -1.63
N GLY A 177 -1.33 8.07 -0.54
CA GLY A 177 -2.08 7.47 0.56
C GLY A 177 -3.47 7.01 0.16
N ARG A 178 -4.17 7.78 -0.71
CA ARG A 178 -5.45 7.37 -1.31
C ARG A 178 -5.26 6.20 -2.26
N ARG A 179 -4.20 6.20 -3.08
CA ARG A 179 -3.89 5.12 -4.02
C ARG A 179 -3.61 3.80 -3.31
N LEU A 180 -2.73 3.80 -2.30
CA LEU A 180 -2.42 2.61 -1.49
C LEU A 180 -3.68 1.99 -0.86
N ARG A 181 -4.60 2.84 -0.39
CA ARG A 181 -5.88 2.38 0.17
C ARG A 181 -6.87 1.87 -0.87
N LYS A 182 -7.12 2.66 -1.91
CA LYS A 182 -8.16 2.34 -2.90
C LYS A 182 -7.73 1.22 -3.85
N GLN A 183 -6.47 1.18 -4.26
CA GLN A 183 -5.98 0.20 -5.24
C GLN A 183 -5.31 -1.02 -4.60
N HIS A 184 -4.69 -0.87 -3.42
CA HIS A 184 -3.86 -1.92 -2.82
C HIS A 184 -4.33 -2.37 -1.42
N GLY A 185 -5.42 -1.81 -0.89
CA GLY A 185 -6.01 -2.27 0.38
C GLY A 185 -5.19 -1.91 1.63
N LEU A 186 -4.22 -1.00 1.55
CA LEU A 186 -3.46 -0.55 2.71
C LEU A 186 -4.21 0.56 3.47
N THR A 187 -4.11 0.55 4.79
CA THR A 187 -4.76 1.51 5.69
C THR A 187 -3.73 2.28 6.52
N PRO A 188 -4.10 3.41 7.14
CA PRO A 188 -3.22 4.11 8.09
C PRO A 188 -2.82 3.32 9.34
N LEU A 189 -3.37 2.10 9.53
CA LEU A 189 -2.95 1.19 10.58
C LEU A 189 -1.76 0.31 10.15
N ASP A 190 -1.47 0.26 8.85
CA ASP A 190 -0.39 -0.53 8.28
C ASP A 190 0.89 0.32 8.22
N GLY A 191 1.97 -0.15 8.84
CA GLY A 191 3.24 0.60 8.87
C GLY A 191 3.80 0.91 7.48
N VAL A 192 3.58 0.00 6.52
CA VAL A 192 3.96 0.19 5.11
C VAL A 192 3.25 1.40 4.49
N TRP A 193 1.99 1.66 4.87
CA TRP A 193 1.25 2.84 4.40
C TRP A 193 1.96 4.13 4.82
N TRP A 194 2.38 4.21 6.09
CA TRP A 194 3.11 5.35 6.63
C TRP A 194 4.51 5.50 6.02
N ALA A 195 5.23 4.41 5.81
CA ALA A 195 6.54 4.46 5.19
C ALA A 195 6.47 5.10 3.78
N TRP A 196 5.46 4.74 2.98
CA TRP A 196 5.24 5.36 1.67
C TRP A 196 4.76 6.81 1.76
N THR A 197 3.77 7.11 2.61
CA THR A 197 3.17 8.46 2.66
C THR A 197 4.09 9.49 3.30
N ALA A 198 4.79 9.12 4.37
CA ALA A 198 5.77 10.00 5.02
C ALA A 198 6.97 10.25 4.11
N SER A 199 7.47 9.23 3.39
CA SER A 199 8.55 9.45 2.43
C SER A 199 8.11 10.38 1.31
N CYS A 200 6.90 10.18 0.75
CA CYS A 200 6.34 11.04 -0.28
C CYS A 200 6.14 12.48 0.19
N PHE A 201 5.78 12.70 1.46
CA PHE A 201 5.71 14.06 2.00
C PHE A 201 7.09 14.75 2.02
N VAL A 202 8.19 14.00 2.19
CA VAL A 202 9.53 14.60 2.18
C VAL A 202 10.01 14.86 0.75
N GLU A 203 9.93 13.88 -0.14
CA GLU A 203 10.60 13.92 -1.46
C GLU A 203 9.66 14.11 -2.66
N GLY A 204 8.37 14.21 -2.40
CA GLY A 204 7.31 14.39 -3.38
C GLY A 204 7.15 13.22 -4.36
N PHE A 205 6.99 13.55 -5.63
CA PHE A 205 6.68 12.63 -6.72
C PHE A 205 7.66 11.46 -6.89
N THR A 206 8.93 11.57 -6.47
CA THR A 206 9.89 10.47 -6.61
C THR A 206 9.52 9.23 -5.78
N ALA A 207 8.74 9.39 -4.71
CA ALA A 207 8.13 8.27 -4.00
C ALA A 207 7.10 7.53 -4.87
N MET A 208 6.35 8.24 -5.71
CA MET A 208 5.38 7.63 -6.63
C MET A 208 6.10 6.75 -7.67
N TRP A 209 7.22 7.20 -8.23
CA TRP A 209 8.02 6.40 -9.15
C TRP A 209 8.53 5.10 -8.54
N ARG A 210 8.94 5.14 -7.27
CA ARG A 210 9.35 3.92 -6.56
C ARG A 210 8.18 2.98 -6.32
N LEU A 211 7.00 3.50 -5.98
CA LEU A 211 5.79 2.69 -5.85
C LEU A 211 5.40 2.06 -7.19
N ASP A 212 5.43 2.84 -8.28
CA ASP A 212 5.15 2.34 -9.63
C ASP A 212 6.11 1.23 -10.05
N SER A 213 7.41 1.42 -9.77
CA SER A 213 8.42 0.39 -10.03
C SER A 213 8.13 -0.91 -9.27
N LEU A 214 7.72 -0.81 -8.00
CA LEU A 214 7.34 -1.98 -7.19
C LEU A 214 6.07 -2.66 -7.73
N VAL A 215 5.08 -1.88 -8.14
CA VAL A 215 3.85 -2.40 -8.75
C VAL A 215 4.17 -3.15 -10.05
N GLU A 216 5.05 -2.60 -10.88
CA GLU A 216 5.48 -3.22 -12.13
C GLU A 216 6.29 -4.50 -11.89
N GLU A 217 7.22 -4.49 -10.93
CA GLU A 217 7.99 -5.66 -10.49
C GLU A 217 7.04 -6.80 -10.09
N LYS A 218 6.10 -6.51 -9.18
CA LYS A 218 5.13 -7.51 -8.72
C LYS A 218 4.18 -8.00 -9.81
N ARG A 219 3.84 -7.14 -10.76
CA ARG A 219 3.06 -7.54 -11.94
C ARG A 219 3.83 -8.55 -12.78
N LYS A 220 5.11 -8.27 -13.07
CA LYS A 220 5.99 -9.19 -13.81
C LYS A 220 6.15 -10.53 -13.08
N GLU A 221 6.39 -10.52 -11.78
CA GLU A 221 6.47 -11.75 -10.96
C GLU A 221 5.19 -12.57 -11.05
N LYS A 222 4.03 -11.91 -11.05
CA LYS A 222 2.73 -12.56 -11.13
C LYS A 222 2.48 -13.18 -12.51
N ASP A 223 2.87 -12.48 -13.57
CA ASP A 223 2.71 -12.97 -14.94
C ASP A 223 3.64 -14.16 -15.21
N VAL A 224 4.87 -14.15 -14.69
CA VAL A 224 5.78 -15.31 -14.77
C VAL A 224 5.20 -16.54 -14.08
N LYS A 225 4.55 -16.38 -12.92
CA LYS A 225 3.90 -17.51 -12.20
C LYS A 225 2.64 -18.05 -12.87
N ARG A 226 2.10 -17.37 -13.88
CA ARG A 226 0.93 -17.81 -14.65
C ARG A 226 1.30 -18.70 -15.85
N HIS A 227 2.56 -18.62 -16.30
CA HIS A 227 3.12 -19.43 -17.38
C HIS A 227 3.87 -20.65 -16.82
#